data_AF-A0A662V4K1-F1
#
_entry.id   AF-A0A662V4K1-F1
#
_cell.length_a   1.000
_cell.length_b   1.000
_cell.length_c   1.000
_cell.angle_alpha   90.00
_cell.angle_beta   90.00
_cell.angle_gamma   90.00
#
_symmetry.space_group_name_H-M   'P 1'
#
loop_
_entity.id
_entity.type
_entity.pdbx_description
1 polymer ?
#
loop_
_entity_poly.entity_id
_entity_poly.type
_entity_poly.pdbx_seq_one_letter_code
_entity_poly.pdbx_strand_id
1 'polypeptide(L)'
;MDKYDIISYLLDVESKSRDTITRLQLSPKEADEYSTADLERARKILGLVDKIIDVGFEVIDEWTTPEGKAKASEEWAYNANYVVPLRELLKKVAPFKYKYSAACDSSGCRPDAKGIVTHPFSIDFDYVGFIAEAMEEEGDEDQKELARDWFRLVEELHKVMDEFEKPAEVVRGPPYDVVEEAVRRAGELKEALSAICSIKQFASGEKLLRASHAGCLMIDLAKKVGGYAEIGGKKYVFFNDEVRLSDQDIEAFKLAEQGLGKKVGFTIPYSDHGDVVKAAEVLNDLTNFVHEYAGMLFRVRLPMEAMVTKNVGRCEIVVGSDRLLEELCISWDRAVAHSLDAYADVDVRPLKGMVVGNRGDFTVGSAPGHKTVFIKEDGRVRVSYYDRDGHIRQVMSELFEDIAGCKCEDKYEFLECSCKLTDREDAIRLGAILSRATTMDIRYDNEEACEEYEDEEEFFKEFVKEEKEDVLKLINKIS
;
A
#
# COMPACT_ATOMS: atom_id res chain seq x y z
N MET A 1 -12.76 3.27 14.52
CA MET A 1 -12.24 4.59 14.91
C MET A 1 -13.46 5.48 15.07
N ASP A 2 -13.74 5.94 16.28
CA ASP A 2 -14.90 6.79 16.54
C ASP A 2 -14.71 8.14 15.85
N LYS A 3 -15.81 8.83 15.50
CA LYS A 3 -15.78 10.17 14.91
C LYS A 3 -14.95 11.15 15.76
N TYR A 4 -15.02 11.04 17.08
CA TYR A 4 -14.21 11.88 17.97
C TYR A 4 -12.72 11.57 17.90
N ASP A 5 -12.33 10.32 17.63
CA ASP A 5 -10.94 9.96 17.36
C ASP A 5 -10.47 10.60 16.06
N ILE A 6 -11.29 10.53 15.00
CA ILE A 6 -10.99 11.17 13.71
C ILE A 6 -10.81 12.67 13.90
N ILE A 7 -11.78 13.32 14.56
CA ILE A 7 -11.72 14.76 14.83
C ILE A 7 -10.46 15.11 15.64
N SER A 8 -10.15 14.36 16.68
CA SER A 8 -8.97 14.59 17.52
C SER A 8 -7.69 14.45 16.71
N TYR A 9 -7.61 13.42 15.84
CA TYR A 9 -6.51 13.23 14.91
C TYR A 9 -6.37 14.40 13.93
N LEU A 10 -7.46 14.84 13.30
CA LEU A 10 -7.44 15.97 12.37
C LEU A 10 -6.94 17.26 13.06
N LEU A 11 -7.40 17.54 14.28
CA LEU A 11 -6.97 18.72 15.04
C LEU A 11 -5.52 18.62 15.53
N ASP A 12 -5.03 17.42 15.87
CA ASP A 12 -3.63 17.20 16.23
C ASP A 12 -2.70 17.46 15.04
N VAL A 13 -3.03 16.91 13.85
CA VAL A 13 -2.30 17.17 12.60
C VAL A 13 -2.30 18.66 12.26
N GLU A 14 -3.45 19.31 12.43
CA GLU A 14 -3.64 20.74 12.17
C GLU A 14 -2.75 21.60 13.06
N SER A 15 -2.77 21.36 14.38
CA SER A 15 -1.94 22.10 15.35
C SER A 15 -0.45 21.94 15.05
N LYS A 16 0.02 20.71 14.80
CA LYS A 16 1.43 20.41 14.50
C LYS A 16 1.90 21.03 13.18
N SER A 17 0.99 21.13 12.20
CA SER A 17 1.30 21.72 10.90
C SER A 17 1.54 23.23 10.98
N ARG A 18 0.78 23.97 11.80
CA ARG A 18 0.94 25.43 11.96
C ARG A 18 2.32 25.85 12.45
N ASP A 19 2.85 25.13 13.44
CA ASP A 19 4.19 25.40 13.98
C ASP A 19 5.26 25.19 12.91
N THR A 20 5.12 24.12 12.12
CA THR A 20 6.04 23.78 11.03
C THR A 20 5.98 24.80 9.89
N ILE A 21 4.77 25.24 9.50
CA ILE A 21 4.57 26.26 8.47
C ILE A 21 5.29 27.55 8.87
N THR A 22 5.14 27.98 10.12
CA THR A 22 5.80 29.18 10.63
C THR A 22 7.32 29.04 10.58
N ARG A 23 7.87 27.89 11.01
CA ARG A 23 9.31 27.61 10.92
C ARG A 23 9.81 27.63 9.47
N LEU A 24 9.08 27.00 8.55
CA LEU A 24 9.43 26.96 7.14
C LEU A 24 9.46 28.37 6.52
N GLN A 25 8.47 29.21 6.85
CA GLN A 25 8.42 30.60 6.36
C GLN A 25 9.55 31.48 6.89
N LEU A 26 10.00 31.25 8.12
CA LEU A 26 11.06 32.03 8.77
C LEU A 26 12.47 31.47 8.50
N SER A 27 12.56 30.25 7.96
CA SER A 27 13.84 29.59 7.70
C SER A 27 14.65 30.30 6.60
N PRO A 28 15.99 30.31 6.69
CA PRO A 28 16.83 30.78 5.60
C PRO A 28 16.59 29.91 4.35
N LYS A 29 16.51 30.55 3.18
CA LYS A 29 16.22 29.83 1.92
C LYS A 29 17.39 29.02 1.38
N GLU A 30 18.62 29.39 1.74
CA GLU A 30 19.86 28.78 1.25
C GLU A 30 20.80 28.51 2.44
N ALA A 31 20.58 27.38 3.10
CA ALA A 31 21.40 26.88 4.19
C ALA A 31 22.20 25.66 3.74
N ASP A 32 21.50 24.59 3.36
CA ASP A 32 22.09 23.28 3.08
C ASP A 32 22.05 22.94 1.59
N GLU A 33 22.88 21.99 1.19
CA GLU A 33 22.99 21.52 -0.20
C GLU A 33 22.10 20.30 -0.44
N TYR A 34 21.50 20.21 -1.62
CA TYR A 34 20.61 19.12 -2.00
C TYR A 34 20.91 18.68 -3.43
N SER A 35 20.54 17.46 -3.76
CA SER A 35 20.44 17.03 -5.16
C SER A 35 19.04 17.32 -5.69
N THR A 36 18.92 17.67 -6.96
CA THR A 36 17.61 17.55 -7.66
C THR A 36 17.27 16.08 -7.89
N ALA A 37 15.98 15.72 -7.84
CA ALA A 37 15.52 14.34 -8.10
C ALA A 37 14.33 14.31 -9.07
N ASP A 38 14.42 13.53 -10.14
CA ASP A 38 13.34 13.30 -11.10
C ASP A 38 12.75 11.90 -10.91
N LEU A 39 11.86 11.76 -9.92
CA LEU A 39 11.23 10.45 -9.63
C LEU A 39 10.18 10.07 -10.67
N GLU A 40 9.64 11.01 -11.44
CA GLU A 40 8.82 10.71 -12.63
C GLU A 40 9.63 9.88 -13.62
N ARG A 41 10.86 10.32 -13.89
CA ARG A 41 11.76 9.64 -14.81
C ARG A 41 12.31 8.34 -14.20
N ALA A 42 12.58 8.30 -12.90
CA ALA A 42 12.95 7.06 -12.20
C ALA A 42 11.84 5.99 -12.29
N ARG A 43 10.56 6.39 -12.26
CA ARG A 43 9.44 5.46 -12.48
C ARG A 43 9.42 4.87 -13.89
N LYS A 44 9.82 5.64 -14.90
CA LYS A 44 9.96 5.13 -16.27
C LYS A 44 11.10 4.12 -16.38
N ILE A 45 12.23 4.37 -15.73
CA ILE A 45 13.33 3.40 -15.64
C ILE A 45 12.84 2.12 -15.00
N LEU A 46 12.17 2.20 -13.84
CA LEU A 46 11.67 1.02 -13.14
C LEU A 46 10.79 0.17 -14.07
N GLY A 47 9.84 0.79 -14.78
CA GLY A 47 8.98 0.07 -15.72
C GLY A 47 9.69 -0.53 -16.95
N LEU A 48 10.86 -0.02 -17.33
CA LEU A 48 11.69 -0.61 -18.39
C LEU A 48 12.53 -1.76 -17.83
N VAL A 49 13.12 -1.58 -16.65
CA VAL A 49 13.90 -2.61 -15.95
C VAL A 49 13.02 -3.80 -15.59
N ASP A 50 11.79 -3.58 -15.10
CA ASP A 50 10.84 -4.67 -14.81
C ASP A 50 10.59 -5.52 -16.07
N LYS A 51 10.41 -4.90 -17.24
CA LYS A 51 10.26 -5.63 -18.52
C LYS A 51 11.52 -6.41 -18.91
N ILE A 52 12.70 -5.84 -18.71
CA ILE A 52 13.97 -6.53 -18.98
C ILE A 52 14.11 -7.75 -18.07
N ILE A 53 13.74 -7.62 -16.80
CA ILE A 53 13.74 -8.74 -15.84
C ILE A 53 12.83 -9.86 -16.33
N ASP A 54 11.59 -9.54 -16.70
CA ASP A 54 10.61 -10.51 -17.20
C ASP A 54 11.11 -11.22 -18.48
N VAL A 55 11.55 -10.44 -19.49
CA VAL A 55 12.10 -10.99 -20.73
C VAL A 55 13.37 -11.80 -20.48
N GLY A 56 14.20 -11.43 -19.51
CA GLY A 56 15.39 -12.20 -19.16
C GLY A 56 15.05 -13.59 -18.60
N PHE A 57 13.99 -13.70 -17.80
CA PHE A 57 13.48 -15.01 -17.37
C PHE A 57 12.93 -15.81 -18.55
N GLU A 58 12.21 -15.19 -19.48
CA GLU A 58 11.72 -15.87 -20.70
C GLU A 58 12.89 -16.38 -21.57
N VAL A 59 13.94 -15.57 -21.76
CA VAL A 59 15.15 -15.97 -22.52
C VAL A 59 15.82 -17.18 -21.89
N ILE A 60 15.97 -17.18 -20.56
CA ILE A 60 16.48 -18.32 -19.82
C ILE A 60 15.56 -19.52 -20.00
N ASP A 61 14.24 -19.32 -19.87
CA ASP A 61 13.24 -20.38 -19.91
C ASP A 61 13.27 -21.16 -21.25
N GLU A 62 13.38 -20.43 -22.35
CA GLU A 62 13.30 -20.96 -23.72
C GLU A 62 14.61 -21.60 -24.22
N TRP A 63 15.78 -21.19 -23.72
CA TRP A 63 17.08 -21.64 -24.26
C TRP A 63 17.88 -22.57 -23.35
N THR A 64 17.63 -22.55 -22.04
CA THR A 64 18.44 -23.35 -21.10
C THR A 64 17.88 -24.76 -20.89
N THR A 65 18.79 -25.72 -20.78
CA THR A 65 18.44 -27.10 -20.42
C THR A 65 17.75 -27.14 -19.05
N PRO A 66 16.86 -28.12 -18.79
CA PRO A 66 16.18 -28.25 -17.49
C PRO A 66 17.13 -28.21 -16.28
N GLU A 67 18.31 -28.85 -16.35
CA GLU A 67 19.30 -28.84 -15.26
C GLU A 67 20.02 -27.49 -15.09
N GLY A 68 20.05 -26.65 -16.14
CA GLY A 68 20.72 -25.35 -16.15
C GLY A 68 19.79 -24.19 -15.81
N LYS A 69 18.49 -24.34 -16.07
CA LYS A 69 17.46 -23.31 -15.89
C LYS A 69 17.39 -22.79 -14.45
N ALA A 70 17.38 -23.69 -13.46
CA ALA A 70 17.32 -23.28 -12.05
C ALA A 70 18.47 -22.35 -11.65
N LYS A 71 19.70 -22.71 -12.05
CA LYS A 71 20.89 -21.92 -11.75
C LYS A 71 20.88 -20.57 -12.48
N ALA A 72 20.52 -20.57 -13.76
CA ALA A 72 20.44 -19.36 -14.58
C ALA A 72 19.39 -18.38 -14.03
N SER A 73 18.22 -18.89 -13.64
CA SER A 73 17.15 -18.10 -13.03
C SER A 73 17.55 -17.56 -11.66
N GLU A 74 18.27 -18.33 -10.84
CA GLU A 74 18.78 -17.85 -9.54
C GLU A 74 19.79 -16.70 -9.72
N GLU A 75 20.72 -16.85 -10.66
CA GLU A 75 21.71 -15.82 -10.99
C GLU A 75 21.04 -14.54 -11.53
N TRP A 76 20.05 -14.70 -12.40
CA TRP A 76 19.28 -13.58 -12.93
C TRP A 76 18.44 -12.88 -11.85
N ALA A 77 17.77 -13.65 -10.98
CA ALA A 77 17.03 -13.12 -9.85
C ALA A 77 17.94 -12.35 -8.87
N TYR A 78 19.14 -12.87 -8.61
CA TYR A 78 20.13 -12.20 -7.79
C TYR A 78 20.53 -10.83 -8.38
N ASN A 79 20.81 -10.78 -9.69
CA ASN A 79 21.11 -9.53 -10.38
C ASN A 79 19.91 -8.57 -10.41
N ALA A 80 18.70 -9.08 -10.63
CA ALA A 80 17.48 -8.28 -10.61
C ALA A 80 17.24 -7.56 -9.27
N ASN A 81 17.80 -8.05 -8.14
CA ASN A 81 17.64 -7.41 -6.83
C ASN A 81 18.16 -5.98 -6.75
N TYR A 82 19.05 -5.54 -7.65
CA TYR A 82 19.50 -4.14 -7.71
C TYR A 82 18.36 -3.15 -7.95
N VAL A 83 17.21 -3.59 -8.47
CA VAL A 83 16.03 -2.75 -8.66
C VAL A 83 15.23 -2.49 -7.37
N VAL A 84 15.38 -3.35 -6.35
CA VAL A 84 14.54 -3.36 -5.14
C VAL A 84 14.55 -2.03 -4.39
N PRO A 85 15.69 -1.36 -4.16
CA PRO A 85 15.71 -0.06 -3.48
C PRO A 85 14.88 1.01 -4.19
N LEU A 86 14.95 1.07 -5.53
CA LEU A 86 14.16 2.03 -6.31
C LEU A 86 12.66 1.69 -6.24
N ARG A 87 12.30 0.40 -6.30
CA ARG A 87 10.92 -0.05 -6.16
C ARG A 87 10.34 0.33 -4.80
N GLU A 88 11.08 0.09 -3.72
CA GLU A 88 10.69 0.49 -2.36
C GLU A 88 10.55 2.01 -2.19
N LEU A 89 11.42 2.78 -2.84
CA LEU A 89 11.32 4.23 -2.87
C LEU A 89 10.02 4.70 -3.50
N LEU A 90 9.70 4.20 -4.69
CA LEU A 90 8.55 4.64 -5.47
C LEU A 90 7.20 4.14 -4.93
N LYS A 91 7.21 3.15 -4.03
CA LYS A 91 6.03 2.79 -3.22
C LYS A 91 5.70 3.83 -2.15
N LYS A 92 6.72 4.45 -1.57
CA LYS A 92 6.59 5.35 -0.42
C LYS A 92 6.52 6.83 -0.82
N VAL A 93 7.22 7.22 -1.90
CA VAL A 93 7.32 8.60 -2.36
C VAL A 93 6.67 8.73 -3.74
N ALA A 94 5.81 9.74 -3.89
CA ALA A 94 5.14 9.99 -5.15
C ALA A 94 6.16 10.37 -6.25
N PRO A 95 5.99 9.86 -7.48
CA PRO A 95 6.94 10.05 -8.57
C PRO A 95 6.75 11.45 -9.18
N PHE A 96 7.25 12.48 -8.51
CA PHE A 96 7.29 13.86 -9.00
C PHE A 96 8.74 14.29 -9.26
N LYS A 97 8.90 15.45 -9.90
CA LYS A 97 10.15 16.19 -9.89
C LYS A 97 10.26 16.95 -8.58
N TYR A 98 11.29 16.62 -7.79
CA TYR A 98 11.61 17.30 -6.55
C TYR A 98 12.86 18.14 -6.72
N LYS A 99 12.75 19.42 -6.34
CA LYS A 99 13.86 20.37 -6.37
C LYS A 99 14.94 20.00 -5.35
N TYR A 100 14.54 19.50 -4.18
CA TYR A 100 15.44 19.13 -3.10
C TYR A 100 15.31 17.66 -2.75
N SER A 101 16.44 16.97 -2.75
CA SER A 101 16.56 15.59 -2.32
C SER A 101 17.86 15.39 -1.53
N ALA A 102 17.76 14.63 -0.44
CA ALA A 102 18.88 14.28 0.42
C ALA A 102 18.72 12.87 0.98
N ALA A 103 19.86 12.24 1.28
CA ALA A 103 19.90 11.05 2.11
C ALA A 103 20.47 11.41 3.48
N CYS A 104 19.77 10.98 4.53
CA CYS A 104 20.11 11.20 5.92
C CYS A 104 20.42 9.85 6.59
N ASP A 105 21.51 9.82 7.34
CA ASP A 105 21.90 8.70 8.17
C ASP A 105 22.44 9.21 9.53
N SER A 106 23.00 8.33 10.36
CA SER A 106 23.56 8.70 11.67
C SER A 106 24.69 9.74 11.60
N SER A 107 25.32 9.93 10.44
CA SER A 107 26.40 10.91 10.22
C SER A 107 25.89 12.28 9.74
N GLY A 108 24.61 12.40 9.40
CA GLY A 108 23.97 13.62 8.91
C GLY A 108 23.28 13.42 7.56
N CYS A 109 22.81 14.53 6.99
CA CYS A 109 22.19 14.57 5.66
C CYS A 109 23.18 15.08 4.61
N ARG A 110 23.08 14.54 3.39
CA ARG A 110 23.88 14.95 2.23
C ARG A 110 23.09 14.86 0.92
N PRO A 111 23.46 15.61 -0.12
CA PRO A 111 22.96 15.41 -1.48
C PRO A 111 23.25 13.98 -1.95
N ASP A 112 22.21 13.15 -2.15
CA ASP A 112 22.39 11.73 -2.57
C ASP A 112 21.13 11.16 -3.24
N ALA A 113 20.56 11.88 -4.21
CA ALA A 113 19.50 11.31 -5.05
C ALA A 113 20.04 10.28 -6.04
N LYS A 114 21.29 10.46 -6.51
CA LYS A 114 21.92 9.61 -7.52
C LYS A 114 22.05 8.18 -7.01
N GLY A 115 22.47 8.00 -5.76
CA GLY A 115 22.66 6.68 -5.15
C GLY A 115 21.49 5.76 -5.46
N ILE A 116 20.29 6.05 -4.95
CA ILE A 116 19.15 5.14 -5.07
C ILE A 116 18.55 5.03 -6.47
N VAL A 117 18.58 6.11 -7.28
CA VAL A 117 17.98 6.10 -8.62
C VAL A 117 18.84 5.34 -9.63
N THR A 118 20.16 5.25 -9.41
CA THR A 118 21.07 4.54 -10.31
C THR A 118 21.39 3.10 -9.87
N HIS A 119 20.84 2.62 -8.74
CA HIS A 119 21.03 1.21 -8.34
C HIS A 119 20.64 0.21 -9.45
N PRO A 120 19.50 0.38 -10.17
CA PRO A 120 19.14 -0.52 -11.26
C PRO A 120 20.16 -0.59 -12.40
N PHE A 121 21.06 0.40 -12.52
CA PHE A 121 22.11 0.41 -13.54
C PHE A 121 23.29 -0.50 -13.18
N SER A 122 23.27 -1.12 -12.00
CA SER A 122 24.24 -2.13 -11.58
C SER A 122 23.81 -3.55 -11.93
N ILE A 123 22.66 -3.73 -12.58
CA ILE A 123 22.23 -5.03 -13.10
C ILE A 123 23.22 -5.44 -14.20
N ASP A 124 23.77 -6.65 -14.06
CA ASP A 124 24.61 -7.26 -15.07
C ASP A 124 23.74 -7.95 -16.12
N PHE A 125 23.77 -7.44 -17.35
CA PHE A 125 23.01 -7.97 -18.48
C PHE A 125 23.80 -8.99 -19.31
N ASP A 126 25.10 -9.16 -19.06
CA ASP A 126 25.99 -9.95 -19.93
C ASP A 126 25.60 -11.43 -19.92
N TYR A 127 25.26 -11.98 -18.74
CA TYR A 127 24.89 -13.39 -18.59
C TYR A 127 23.71 -13.78 -19.49
N VAL A 128 22.60 -13.05 -19.38
CA VAL A 128 21.42 -13.27 -20.23
C VAL A 128 21.70 -12.84 -21.67
N GLY A 129 22.54 -11.81 -21.87
CA GLY A 129 23.03 -11.39 -23.18
C GLY A 129 23.67 -12.54 -23.96
N PHE A 130 24.57 -13.32 -23.35
CA PHE A 130 25.18 -14.47 -24.01
C PHE A 130 24.18 -15.55 -24.41
N ILE A 131 23.12 -15.75 -23.59
CA ILE A 131 22.03 -16.69 -23.90
C ILE A 131 21.22 -16.15 -25.09
N ALA A 132 20.86 -14.86 -25.07
CA ALA A 132 20.14 -14.21 -26.14
C ALA A 132 20.93 -14.19 -27.47
N GLU A 133 22.25 -14.01 -27.43
CA GLU A 133 23.11 -14.08 -28.62
C GLU A 133 23.04 -15.47 -29.27
N ALA A 134 23.21 -16.54 -28.47
CA ALA A 134 23.10 -17.91 -28.96
C ALA A 134 21.69 -18.21 -29.50
N MET A 135 20.65 -17.72 -28.81
CA MET A 135 19.25 -17.83 -29.23
C MET A 135 18.99 -17.13 -30.56
N GLU A 136 19.57 -15.94 -30.79
CA GLU A 136 19.42 -15.21 -32.05
C GLU A 136 20.12 -15.91 -33.24
N GLU A 137 21.27 -16.55 -32.99
CA GLU A 137 22.03 -17.25 -34.03
C GLU A 137 21.43 -18.62 -34.40
N GLU A 138 21.06 -19.42 -33.40
CA GLU A 138 20.75 -20.84 -33.57
C GLU A 138 19.26 -21.19 -33.36
N GLY A 139 18.47 -20.27 -32.80
CA GLY A 139 17.07 -20.52 -32.45
C GLY A 139 16.09 -20.55 -33.62
N ASP A 140 14.87 -20.96 -33.32
CA ASP A 140 13.74 -20.79 -34.22
C ASP A 140 13.30 -19.31 -34.32
N GLU A 141 12.28 -19.01 -35.13
CA GLU A 141 11.88 -17.61 -35.35
C GLU A 141 11.27 -16.95 -34.11
N ASP A 142 10.56 -17.71 -33.26
CA ASP A 142 9.95 -17.16 -32.04
C ASP A 142 11.04 -16.84 -31.01
N GLN A 143 12.02 -17.74 -30.86
CA GLN A 143 13.22 -17.56 -30.05
C GLN A 143 14.06 -16.36 -30.55
N LYS A 144 14.25 -16.22 -31.86
CA LYS A 144 14.95 -15.07 -32.44
C LYS A 144 14.22 -13.75 -32.18
N GLU A 145 12.89 -13.74 -32.21
CA GLU A 145 12.10 -12.56 -31.88
C GLU A 145 12.31 -12.16 -30.41
N LEU A 146 12.27 -13.13 -29.48
CA LEU A 146 12.53 -12.91 -28.07
C LEU A 146 13.93 -12.35 -27.80
N ALA A 147 14.96 -12.90 -28.45
CA ALA A 147 16.34 -12.40 -28.35
C ALA A 147 16.49 -10.95 -28.85
N ARG A 148 15.85 -10.61 -29.98
CA ARG A 148 15.85 -9.22 -30.50
C ARG A 148 15.14 -8.27 -29.56
N ASP A 149 14.06 -8.73 -28.92
CA ASP A 149 13.34 -7.93 -27.93
C ASP A 149 14.18 -7.67 -26.68
N TRP A 150 14.94 -8.66 -26.20
CA TRP A 150 15.95 -8.47 -25.16
C TRP A 150 16.93 -7.36 -25.52
N PHE A 151 17.61 -7.46 -26.68
CA PHE A 151 18.59 -6.45 -27.09
C PHE A 151 17.98 -5.06 -27.27
N ARG A 152 16.77 -4.98 -27.82
CA ARG A 152 16.03 -3.73 -27.98
C ARG A 152 15.76 -3.05 -26.64
N LEU A 153 15.32 -3.81 -25.63
CA LEU A 153 15.03 -3.28 -24.30
C LEU A 153 16.30 -2.83 -23.57
N VAL A 154 17.38 -3.62 -23.64
CA VAL A 154 18.68 -3.26 -23.06
C VAL A 154 19.25 -2.00 -23.72
N GLU A 155 19.14 -1.87 -25.05
CA GLU A 155 19.54 -0.66 -25.77
C GLU A 155 18.69 0.56 -25.37
N GLU A 156 17.37 0.39 -25.18
CA GLU A 156 16.49 1.43 -24.67
C GLU A 156 16.90 1.88 -23.26
N LEU A 157 17.28 0.93 -22.39
CA LEU A 157 17.75 1.24 -21.04
C LEU A 157 19.06 2.02 -21.08
N HIS A 158 20.03 1.62 -21.89
CA HIS A 158 21.29 2.35 -22.07
C HIS A 158 21.06 3.80 -22.56
N LYS A 159 20.14 4.02 -23.50
CA LYS A 159 19.77 5.38 -23.94
C LYS A 159 19.20 6.22 -22.80
N VAL A 160 18.37 5.64 -21.94
CA VAL A 160 17.83 6.33 -20.76
C VAL A 160 18.93 6.59 -19.73
N MET A 161 19.85 5.64 -19.53
CA MET A 161 21.00 5.73 -18.63
C MET A 161 21.93 6.88 -19.01
N ASP A 162 22.31 7.00 -20.28
CA ASP A 162 23.19 8.07 -20.78
C ASP A 162 22.64 9.47 -20.46
N GLU A 163 21.33 9.62 -20.57
CA GLU A 163 20.64 10.85 -20.21
C GLU A 163 20.57 11.08 -18.68
N PHE A 164 20.77 10.05 -17.84
CA PHE A 164 20.84 10.12 -16.37
C PHE A 164 22.26 10.26 -15.82
N GLU A 165 23.30 9.98 -16.63
CA GLU A 165 24.69 10.13 -16.19
C GLU A 165 25.08 11.59 -15.90
N LYS A 166 24.30 12.56 -16.42
CA LYS A 166 24.43 13.96 -16.03
C LYS A 166 24.29 14.07 -14.50
N PRO A 167 25.28 14.63 -13.80
CA PRO A 167 25.21 14.74 -12.35
C PRO A 167 23.93 15.48 -11.94
N ALA A 168 23.23 14.97 -10.92
CA ALA A 168 22.14 15.69 -10.30
C ALA A 168 22.65 17.07 -9.89
N GLU A 169 21.90 18.12 -10.21
CA GLU A 169 22.31 19.47 -9.90
C GLU A 169 22.36 19.63 -8.37
N VAL A 170 23.48 20.12 -7.86
CA VAL A 170 23.60 20.48 -6.45
C VAL A 170 23.02 21.88 -6.29
N VAL A 171 21.93 21.97 -5.54
CA VAL A 171 21.21 23.22 -5.29
C VAL A 171 21.22 23.54 -3.80
N ARG A 172 21.19 24.82 -3.45
CA ARG A 172 21.04 25.24 -2.05
C ARG A 172 19.56 25.40 -1.71
N GLY A 173 19.18 24.90 -0.54
CA GLY A 173 17.80 24.94 -0.05
C GLY A 173 17.72 25.27 1.44
N PRO A 174 16.53 25.18 2.05
CA PRO A 174 16.34 25.41 3.48
C PRO A 174 17.17 24.44 4.34
N PRO A 175 17.24 24.63 5.68
CA PRO A 175 17.90 23.67 6.56
C PRO A 175 17.27 22.28 6.50
N TYR A 176 18.08 21.23 6.59
CA TYR A 176 17.59 19.84 6.54
C TYR A 176 16.52 19.55 7.58
N ASP A 177 16.69 19.98 8.83
CA ASP A 177 15.72 19.74 9.91
C ASP A 177 14.36 20.38 9.62
N VAL A 178 14.35 21.53 8.95
CA VAL A 178 13.13 22.23 8.52
C VAL A 178 12.46 21.46 7.38
N VAL A 179 13.23 20.99 6.39
CA VAL A 179 12.71 20.20 5.27
C VAL A 179 12.17 18.86 5.74
N GLU A 180 12.88 18.14 6.60
CA GLU A 180 12.43 16.87 7.16
C GLU A 180 11.10 17.02 7.90
N GLU A 181 10.97 18.08 8.71
CA GLU A 181 9.76 18.38 9.43
C GLU A 181 8.61 18.73 8.47
N ALA A 182 8.85 19.58 7.47
CA ALA A 182 7.85 19.95 6.47
C ALA A 182 7.34 18.75 5.67
N VAL A 183 8.24 17.87 5.23
CA VAL A 183 7.92 16.63 4.53
C VAL A 183 7.12 15.67 5.41
N ARG A 184 7.49 15.55 6.70
CA ARG A 184 6.74 14.76 7.65
C ARG A 184 5.32 15.29 7.83
N ARG A 185 5.14 16.62 7.92
CA ARG A 185 3.80 17.24 7.99
C ARG A 185 3.01 17.10 6.71
N ALA A 186 3.63 17.19 5.55
CA ALA A 186 2.98 16.85 4.28
C ALA A 186 2.46 15.40 4.29
N GLY A 187 3.25 14.46 4.81
CA GLY A 187 2.84 13.07 5.01
C GLY A 187 1.66 12.90 5.97
N GLU A 188 1.69 13.56 7.12
CA GLU A 188 0.58 13.54 8.10
C GLU A 188 -0.70 14.18 7.53
N LEU A 189 -0.59 15.30 6.80
CA LEU A 189 -1.71 15.90 6.09
C LEU A 189 -2.26 14.98 5.01
N LYS A 190 -1.40 14.28 4.26
CA LYS A 190 -1.82 13.25 3.29
C LYS A 190 -2.67 12.17 3.97
N GLU A 191 -2.26 11.68 5.14
CA GLU A 191 -3.05 10.69 5.90
C GLU A 191 -4.36 11.27 6.44
N ALA A 192 -4.37 12.51 6.94
CA ALA A 192 -5.58 13.22 7.33
C ALA A 192 -6.57 13.38 6.16
N LEU A 193 -6.08 13.73 4.98
CA LEU A 193 -6.87 13.84 3.75
C LEU A 193 -7.40 12.48 3.30
N SER A 194 -6.62 11.40 3.43
CA SER A 194 -7.08 10.03 3.21
C SER A 194 -8.20 9.64 4.17
N ALA A 195 -8.08 9.99 5.46
CA ALA A 195 -9.15 9.76 6.43
C ALA A 195 -10.43 10.53 6.05
N ILE A 196 -10.31 11.81 5.68
CA ILE A 196 -11.42 12.63 5.17
C ILE A 196 -12.06 12.01 3.91
N CYS A 197 -11.23 11.55 2.98
CA CYS A 197 -11.66 10.88 1.76
C CYS A 197 -12.46 9.61 2.08
N SER A 198 -12.01 8.81 3.05
CA SER A 198 -12.70 7.58 3.45
C SER A 198 -14.09 7.83 4.02
N ILE A 199 -14.36 9.01 4.60
CA ILE A 199 -15.68 9.39 5.13
C ILE A 199 -16.73 9.52 4.01
N LYS A 200 -16.30 9.71 2.75
CA LYS A 200 -17.20 9.77 1.58
C LYS A 200 -18.17 8.59 1.54
N GLN A 201 -17.73 7.40 1.95
CA GLN A 201 -18.56 6.18 1.95
C GLN A 201 -19.67 6.19 3.02
N PHE A 202 -19.55 7.03 4.05
CA PHE A 202 -20.51 7.15 5.16
C PHE A 202 -21.32 8.44 5.11
N ALA A 203 -21.09 9.29 4.11
CA ALA A 203 -21.72 10.59 4.01
C ALA A 203 -23.19 10.47 3.58
N SER A 204 -24.11 10.76 4.50
CA SER A 204 -25.57 10.72 4.23
C SER A 204 -26.13 12.03 3.64
N GLY A 205 -25.26 12.97 3.25
CA GLY A 205 -25.67 14.27 2.70
C GLY A 205 -24.67 14.85 1.71
N GLU A 206 -25.19 15.57 0.70
CA GLU A 206 -24.43 16.12 -0.42
C GLU A 206 -23.27 17.01 0.00
N LYS A 207 -23.46 17.81 1.06
CA LYS A 207 -22.42 18.68 1.63
C LYS A 207 -21.21 17.90 2.13
N LEU A 208 -21.44 16.87 2.95
CA LEU A 208 -20.38 16.05 3.54
C LEU A 208 -19.69 15.22 2.44
N LEU A 209 -20.47 14.71 1.50
CA LEU A 209 -19.95 13.96 0.35
C LEU A 209 -18.98 14.81 -0.49
N ARG A 210 -19.37 16.06 -0.81
CA ARG A 210 -18.52 17.00 -1.56
C ARG A 210 -17.25 17.35 -0.79
N ALA A 211 -17.37 17.68 0.49
CA ALA A 211 -16.21 18.01 1.32
C ALA A 211 -15.24 16.81 1.44
N SER A 212 -15.75 15.58 1.62
CA SER A 212 -14.91 14.38 1.62
C SER A 212 -14.26 14.13 0.26
N HIS A 213 -14.99 14.35 -0.83
CA HIS A 213 -14.43 14.20 -2.18
C HIS A 213 -13.32 15.20 -2.46
N ALA A 214 -13.45 16.45 -1.99
CA ALA A 214 -12.37 17.43 -2.05
C ALA A 214 -11.11 16.94 -1.33
N GLY A 215 -11.27 16.32 -0.15
CA GLY A 215 -10.16 15.70 0.56
C GLY A 215 -9.42 14.65 -0.28
N CYS A 216 -10.14 13.80 -1.03
CA CYS A 216 -9.52 12.84 -1.94
C CYS A 216 -8.65 13.54 -3.02
N LEU A 217 -9.15 14.63 -3.60
CA LEU A 217 -8.47 15.35 -4.67
C LEU A 217 -7.23 16.10 -4.17
N MET A 218 -7.21 16.50 -2.89
CA MET A 218 -6.10 17.21 -2.26
C MET A 218 -4.93 16.31 -1.84
N ILE A 219 -5.09 14.97 -1.83
CA ILE A 219 -4.04 14.03 -1.42
C ILE A 219 -2.77 14.22 -2.25
N ASP A 220 -2.91 14.38 -3.57
CA ASP A 220 -1.76 14.54 -4.46
C ASP A 220 -1.09 15.90 -4.28
N LEU A 221 -1.83 16.93 -3.89
CA LEU A 221 -1.28 18.24 -3.57
C LEU A 221 -0.34 18.17 -2.35
N ALA A 222 -0.70 17.40 -1.32
CA ALA A 222 0.21 17.14 -0.19
C ALA A 222 1.49 16.41 -0.64
N LYS A 223 1.35 15.41 -1.51
CA LYS A 223 2.51 14.67 -2.06
C LYS A 223 3.41 15.52 -2.95
N LYS A 224 2.87 16.53 -3.67
CA LYS A 224 3.67 17.48 -4.47
C LYS A 224 4.63 18.30 -3.62
N VAL A 225 4.28 18.58 -2.36
CA VAL A 225 5.16 19.27 -1.41
C VAL A 225 6.36 18.40 -1.05
N GLY A 226 6.15 17.11 -0.77
CA GLY A 226 7.25 16.23 -0.43
C GLY A 226 6.86 14.86 0.10
N GLY A 227 7.87 14.01 0.27
CA GLY A 227 7.76 12.66 0.83
C GLY A 227 9.10 12.14 1.32
N TYR A 228 9.08 11.07 2.10
CA TYR A 228 10.31 10.41 2.57
C TYR A 228 10.17 8.89 2.51
N ALA A 229 11.32 8.21 2.47
CA ALA A 229 11.40 6.75 2.51
C ALA A 229 12.64 6.30 3.28
N GLU A 230 12.50 5.26 4.10
CA GLU A 230 13.62 4.59 4.74
C GLU A 230 13.95 3.30 3.98
N ILE A 231 15.20 3.21 3.50
CA ILE A 231 15.68 2.16 2.60
C ILE A 231 17.15 1.89 2.92
N GLY A 232 17.51 0.64 3.21
CA GLY A 232 18.90 0.25 3.47
C GLY A 232 19.57 1.01 4.63
N GLY A 233 18.80 1.34 5.68
CA GLY A 233 19.28 2.10 6.85
C GLY A 233 19.51 3.60 6.60
N LYS A 234 19.16 4.12 5.43
CA LYS A 234 19.17 5.56 5.11
C LYS A 234 17.74 6.07 4.97
N LYS A 235 17.52 7.32 5.38
CA LYS A 235 16.27 8.06 5.15
C LYS A 235 16.45 9.00 3.97
N TYR A 236 15.71 8.77 2.89
CA TYR A 236 15.65 9.63 1.73
C TYR A 236 14.51 10.62 1.88
N VAL A 237 14.80 11.90 1.67
CA VAL A 237 13.86 13.02 1.83
C VAL A 237 13.73 13.75 0.50
N PHE A 238 12.51 14.08 0.10
CA PHE A 238 12.18 14.75 -1.15
C PHE A 238 11.24 15.92 -0.88
N PHE A 239 11.57 17.10 -1.41
CA PHE A 239 10.86 18.32 -1.10
C PHE A 239 10.85 19.31 -2.28
N ASN A 240 9.74 20.02 -2.41
CA ASN A 240 9.57 21.18 -3.27
C ASN A 240 9.21 22.37 -2.38
N ASP A 241 10.00 23.45 -2.43
CA ASP A 241 9.64 24.72 -1.78
C ASP A 241 8.55 25.49 -2.53
N GLU A 242 8.33 25.14 -3.78
CA GLU A 242 7.38 25.73 -4.70
C GLU A 242 6.63 24.63 -5.46
N VAL A 243 5.30 24.72 -5.48
CA VAL A 243 4.42 23.74 -6.12
C VAL A 243 3.65 24.43 -7.24
N ARG A 244 3.70 23.84 -8.43
CA ARG A 244 2.90 24.26 -9.58
C ARG A 244 1.50 23.65 -9.49
N LEU A 245 0.48 24.49 -9.53
CA LEU A 245 -0.92 24.08 -9.39
C LEU A 245 -1.50 23.54 -10.71
N SER A 246 -2.32 22.50 -10.60
CA SER A 246 -3.20 22.01 -11.67
C SER A 246 -4.65 22.44 -11.46
N ASP A 247 -5.49 22.27 -12.49
CA ASP A 247 -6.92 22.54 -12.39
C ASP A 247 -7.59 21.75 -11.27
N GLN A 248 -7.15 20.50 -11.09
CA GLN A 248 -7.66 19.62 -10.04
C GLN A 248 -7.35 20.18 -8.64
N ASP A 249 -6.16 20.76 -8.43
CA ASP A 249 -5.81 21.33 -7.13
C ASP A 249 -6.75 22.50 -6.78
N ILE A 250 -7.03 23.37 -7.75
CA ILE A 250 -7.90 24.55 -7.57
C ILE A 250 -9.37 24.14 -7.40
N GLU A 251 -9.85 23.22 -8.24
CA GLU A 251 -11.22 22.68 -8.17
C GLU A 251 -11.47 21.95 -6.84
N ALA A 252 -10.46 21.28 -6.27
CA ALA A 252 -10.59 20.63 -4.98
C ALA A 252 -10.97 21.65 -3.88
N PHE A 253 -10.35 22.83 -3.86
CA PHE A 253 -10.70 23.88 -2.90
C PHE A 253 -12.10 24.45 -3.14
N LYS A 254 -12.48 24.71 -4.40
CA LYS A 254 -13.86 25.15 -4.72
C LYS A 254 -14.90 24.13 -4.27
N LEU A 255 -14.62 22.84 -4.48
CA LEU A 255 -15.49 21.75 -4.04
C LEU A 255 -15.57 21.67 -2.50
N ALA A 256 -14.44 21.90 -1.81
CA ALA A 256 -14.39 21.98 -0.36
C ALA A 256 -15.27 23.13 0.17
N GLU A 257 -15.20 24.32 -0.44
CA GLU A 257 -16.03 25.47 -0.06
C GLU A 257 -17.52 25.17 -0.22
N GLN A 258 -17.90 24.55 -1.35
CA GLN A 258 -19.28 24.15 -1.60
C GLN A 258 -19.78 23.11 -0.58
N GLY A 259 -18.94 22.13 -0.23
CA GLY A 259 -19.25 21.09 0.75
C GLY A 259 -19.37 21.63 2.17
N LEU A 260 -18.41 22.48 2.58
CA LEU A 260 -18.33 23.04 3.92
C LEU A 260 -19.28 24.22 4.13
N GLY A 261 -19.74 24.85 3.05
CA GLY A 261 -20.66 26.01 3.07
C GLY A 261 -20.01 27.29 3.60
N LYS A 262 -18.68 27.40 3.52
CA LYS A 262 -17.85 28.52 3.96
C LYS A 262 -16.56 28.55 3.14
N LYS A 263 -15.84 29.66 3.19
CA LYS A 263 -14.54 29.80 2.53
C LYS A 263 -13.50 28.86 3.14
N VAL A 264 -12.63 28.32 2.30
CA VAL A 264 -11.60 27.33 2.67
C VAL A 264 -10.34 27.64 1.88
N GLY A 265 -9.20 27.70 2.56
CA GLY A 265 -7.93 28.11 1.97
C GLY A 265 -7.84 29.63 1.78
N PHE A 266 -6.62 30.09 1.51
CA PHE A 266 -6.27 31.50 1.44
C PHE A 266 -5.62 31.87 0.11
N THR A 267 -4.82 30.99 -0.48
CA THR A 267 -4.04 31.26 -1.69
C THR A 267 -4.54 30.46 -2.88
N ILE A 268 -4.60 29.13 -2.76
CA ILE A 268 -4.94 28.20 -3.84
C ILE A 268 -6.34 28.44 -4.43
N PRO A 269 -7.41 28.73 -3.64
CA PRO A 269 -8.75 28.95 -4.20
C PRO A 269 -8.84 30.15 -5.16
N TYR A 270 -7.87 31.06 -5.10
CA TYR A 270 -7.80 32.28 -5.89
C TYR A 270 -6.67 32.26 -6.93
N SER A 271 -6.01 31.12 -7.10
CA SER A 271 -4.93 30.93 -8.07
C SER A 271 -5.47 30.39 -9.40
N ASP A 272 -4.69 30.52 -10.45
CA ASP A 272 -4.96 30.00 -11.79
C ASP A 272 -4.11 28.77 -12.12
N HIS A 273 -4.50 28.05 -13.17
CA HIS A 273 -3.74 26.91 -13.69
C HIS A 273 -2.28 27.28 -13.96
N GLY A 274 -1.35 26.48 -13.43
CA GLY A 274 0.08 26.66 -13.67
C GLY A 274 0.73 27.73 -12.78
N ASP A 275 -0.03 28.39 -11.91
CA ASP A 275 0.53 29.24 -10.85
C ASP A 275 1.46 28.44 -9.94
N VAL A 276 2.49 29.12 -9.45
CA VAL A 276 3.49 28.55 -8.55
C VAL A 276 3.28 29.12 -7.16
N VAL A 277 2.97 28.24 -6.21
CA VAL A 277 2.63 28.59 -4.82
C VAL A 277 3.68 28.00 -3.88
N LYS A 278 4.03 28.71 -2.81
CA LYS A 278 5.04 28.21 -1.88
C LYS A 278 4.51 27.01 -1.10
N ALA A 279 5.39 26.05 -0.79
CA ALA A 279 5.06 24.89 0.03
C ALA A 279 4.40 25.26 1.35
N ALA A 280 4.87 26.32 2.02
CA ALA A 280 4.25 26.81 3.25
C ALA A 280 2.80 27.27 3.05
N GLU A 281 2.47 27.87 1.90
CA GLU A 281 1.11 28.32 1.57
C GLU A 281 0.23 27.12 1.22
N VAL A 282 0.76 26.13 0.50
CA VAL A 282 0.08 24.85 0.23
C VAL A 282 -0.26 24.14 1.54
N LEU A 283 0.73 23.94 2.41
CA LEU A 283 0.53 23.30 3.71
C LEU A 283 -0.48 24.08 4.56
N ASN A 284 -0.46 25.41 4.52
CA ASN A 284 -1.41 26.25 5.25
C ASN A 284 -2.85 26.10 4.75
N ASP A 285 -3.06 26.08 3.44
CA ASP A 285 -4.38 25.90 2.85
C ASP A 285 -4.95 24.50 3.11
N LEU A 286 -4.10 23.45 3.01
CA LEU A 286 -4.47 22.09 3.39
C LEU A 286 -4.81 21.97 4.89
N THR A 287 -4.00 22.60 5.74
CA THR A 287 -4.22 22.65 7.20
C THR A 287 -5.54 23.35 7.52
N ASN A 288 -5.85 24.46 6.84
CA ASN A 288 -7.14 25.13 6.99
C ASN A 288 -8.30 24.23 6.56
N PHE A 289 -8.22 23.54 5.42
CA PHE A 289 -9.24 22.59 5.02
C PHE A 289 -9.48 21.50 6.07
N VAL A 290 -8.41 20.89 6.59
CA VAL A 290 -8.49 19.88 7.66
C VAL A 290 -9.19 20.45 8.91
N HIS A 291 -8.81 21.66 9.33
CA HIS A 291 -9.46 22.36 10.45
C HIS A 291 -10.96 22.56 10.22
N GLU A 292 -11.31 23.12 9.06
CA GLU A 292 -12.68 23.46 8.73
C GLU A 292 -13.56 22.21 8.59
N TYR A 293 -12.99 21.11 8.08
CA TYR A 293 -13.63 19.81 7.97
C TYR A 293 -13.85 19.16 9.33
N ALA A 294 -12.87 19.19 10.24
CA ALA A 294 -13.06 18.74 11.63
C ALA A 294 -14.21 19.50 12.31
N GLY A 295 -14.30 20.82 12.09
CA GLY A 295 -15.42 21.65 12.54
C GLY A 295 -16.77 21.25 11.95
N MET A 296 -16.81 20.80 10.69
CA MET A 296 -18.02 20.23 10.08
C MET A 296 -18.38 18.91 10.73
N LEU A 297 -17.40 18.01 10.93
CA LEU A 297 -17.63 16.72 11.56
C LEU A 297 -18.33 16.87 12.90
N PHE A 298 -17.90 17.78 13.77
CA PHE A 298 -18.59 18.05 15.04
C PHE A 298 -20.10 18.30 14.91
N ARG A 299 -20.56 18.88 13.80
CA ARG A 299 -21.95 19.31 13.58
C ARG A 299 -22.80 18.29 12.83
N VAL A 300 -22.18 17.34 12.14
CA VAL A 300 -22.89 16.31 11.36
C VAL A 300 -22.95 15.02 12.16
N ARG A 301 -24.13 14.39 12.18
CA ARG A 301 -24.23 13.00 12.64
C ARG A 301 -23.72 12.12 11.52
N LEU A 302 -22.55 11.51 11.75
CA LEU A 302 -22.16 10.36 10.94
C LEU A 302 -23.06 9.19 11.35
N PRO A 303 -23.46 8.31 10.43
CA PRO A 303 -24.18 7.09 10.78
C PRO A 303 -23.55 6.34 11.95
N MET A 304 -22.22 6.43 12.12
CA MET A 304 -21.45 5.89 13.25
C MET A 304 -21.91 6.35 14.64
N GLU A 305 -22.51 7.55 14.79
CA GLU A 305 -22.97 8.08 16.09
C GLU A 305 -24.39 7.63 16.50
N ALA A 306 -25.10 6.90 15.63
CA ALA A 306 -26.45 6.39 15.93
C ALA A 306 -26.51 4.86 15.82
N MET A 307 -25.37 4.20 15.79
CA MET A 307 -25.30 2.75 15.71
C MET A 307 -25.38 2.21 17.12
N VAL A 308 -26.58 1.79 17.53
CA VAL A 308 -26.68 0.83 18.63
C VAL A 308 -25.83 -0.36 18.21
N THR A 309 -24.72 -0.58 18.88
CA THR A 309 -23.92 -1.78 18.64
C THR A 309 -24.38 -2.87 19.59
N LYS A 310 -24.47 -4.07 19.05
CA LYS A 310 -24.64 -5.30 19.81
C LYS A 310 -23.29 -5.99 19.82
N ASN A 311 -22.75 -6.20 21.02
CA ASN A 311 -21.55 -6.99 21.20
C ASN A 311 -21.91 -8.46 21.39
N VAL A 312 -21.32 -9.34 20.59
CA VAL A 312 -21.43 -10.80 20.69
C VAL A 312 -20.03 -11.38 20.64
N GLY A 313 -19.50 -11.83 21.78
CA GLY A 313 -18.10 -12.29 21.84
C GLY A 313 -17.14 -11.19 21.37
N ARG A 314 -16.28 -11.51 20.39
CA ARG A 314 -15.33 -10.57 19.75
C ARG A 314 -15.95 -9.70 18.65
N CYS A 315 -17.24 -9.84 18.38
CA CYS A 315 -17.95 -9.10 17.34
C CYS A 315 -18.65 -7.86 17.88
N GLU A 316 -18.28 -6.71 17.34
CA GLU A 316 -19.02 -5.45 17.49
C GLU A 316 -19.89 -5.24 16.26
N ILE A 317 -21.20 -5.47 16.40
CA ILE A 317 -22.14 -5.46 15.27
C ILE A 317 -23.06 -4.26 15.39
N VAL A 318 -23.06 -3.42 14.37
CA VAL A 318 -24.02 -2.32 14.26
C VAL A 318 -25.42 -2.88 13.99
N VAL A 319 -26.40 -2.53 14.83
CA VAL A 319 -27.81 -2.91 14.63
C VAL A 319 -28.29 -2.44 13.26
N GLY A 320 -28.86 -3.38 12.49
CA GLY A 320 -29.32 -3.14 11.12
C GLY A 320 -28.29 -3.44 10.03
N SER A 321 -27.09 -3.92 10.39
CA SER A 321 -26.13 -4.46 9.42
C SER A 321 -26.66 -5.73 8.73
N ASP A 322 -25.99 -6.11 7.62
CA ASP A 322 -26.36 -7.30 6.87
C ASP A 322 -26.31 -8.55 7.75
N ARG A 323 -27.42 -9.31 7.74
CA ARG A 323 -27.59 -10.47 8.62
C ARG A 323 -26.60 -11.59 8.34
N LEU A 324 -26.13 -11.74 7.11
CA LEU A 324 -25.16 -12.78 6.77
C LEU A 324 -23.75 -12.37 7.18
N LEU A 325 -23.43 -11.07 7.15
CA LEU A 325 -22.17 -10.58 7.73
C LEU A 325 -22.17 -10.64 9.27
N GLU A 326 -23.31 -10.38 9.92
CA GLU A 326 -23.48 -10.64 11.36
C GLU A 326 -23.23 -12.13 11.66
N GLU A 327 -23.87 -13.03 10.91
CA GLU A 327 -23.71 -14.48 11.10
C GLU A 327 -22.28 -14.95 10.83
N LEU A 328 -21.61 -14.38 9.82
CA LEU A 328 -20.20 -14.65 9.52
C LEU A 328 -19.33 -14.28 10.71
N CYS A 329 -19.53 -13.08 11.28
CA CYS A 329 -18.76 -12.63 12.44
C CYS A 329 -18.97 -13.54 13.64
N ILE A 330 -20.23 -13.88 13.95
CA ILE A 330 -20.55 -14.76 15.08
C ILE A 330 -19.98 -16.16 14.87
N SER A 331 -20.03 -16.68 13.63
CA SER A 331 -19.47 -17.99 13.29
C SER A 331 -17.95 -17.99 13.42
N TRP A 332 -17.29 -16.93 12.97
CA TRP A 332 -15.85 -16.72 13.16
C TRP A 332 -15.48 -16.71 14.64
N ASP A 333 -16.17 -15.93 15.49
CA ASP A 333 -15.90 -15.89 16.93
C ASP A 333 -16.08 -17.27 17.59
N ARG A 334 -17.11 -18.03 17.20
CA ARG A 334 -17.31 -19.42 17.66
C ARG A 334 -16.18 -20.34 17.22
N ALA A 335 -15.74 -20.24 15.96
CA ALA A 335 -14.67 -21.06 15.43
C ALA A 335 -13.33 -20.75 16.12
N VAL A 336 -13.03 -19.48 16.37
CA VAL A 336 -11.90 -19.05 17.21
C VAL A 336 -12.03 -19.62 18.61
N ALA A 337 -13.20 -19.55 19.25
CA ALA A 337 -13.42 -20.09 20.59
C ALA A 337 -13.14 -21.60 20.69
N HIS A 338 -13.40 -22.36 19.62
CA HIS A 338 -13.08 -23.79 19.55
C HIS A 338 -11.61 -24.11 19.26
N SER A 339 -10.84 -23.10 18.87
CA SER A 339 -9.45 -23.25 18.45
C SER A 339 -8.47 -22.49 19.36
N LEU A 340 -8.93 -21.95 20.50
CA LEU A 340 -8.12 -21.08 21.37
C LEU A 340 -6.81 -21.70 21.83
N ASP A 341 -6.80 -23.03 22.05
CA ASP A 341 -5.60 -23.75 22.47
C ASP A 341 -4.49 -23.76 21.40
N ALA A 342 -4.84 -23.43 20.14
CA ALA A 342 -3.89 -23.31 19.03
C ALA A 342 -3.37 -21.89 18.80
N TYR A 343 -3.85 -20.89 19.57
CA TYR A 343 -3.37 -19.51 19.48
C TYR A 343 -2.35 -19.21 20.58
N ALA A 344 -1.37 -18.36 20.28
CA ALA A 344 -0.59 -17.73 21.34
C ALA A 344 -1.40 -16.63 22.04
N ASP A 345 -1.21 -16.47 23.35
CA ASP A 345 -1.92 -15.48 24.18
C ASP A 345 -1.84 -14.03 23.63
N VAL A 346 -0.73 -13.71 22.96
CA VAL A 346 -0.48 -12.40 22.35
C VAL A 346 -1.34 -12.15 21.11
N ASP A 347 -1.74 -13.21 20.42
CA ASP A 347 -2.54 -13.17 19.19
C ASP A 347 -4.03 -13.20 19.45
N VAL A 348 -4.48 -13.77 20.58
CA VAL A 348 -5.91 -13.81 20.94
C VAL A 348 -6.47 -12.44 21.30
N ARG A 349 -5.67 -11.61 22.00
CA ARG A 349 -6.11 -10.27 22.49
C ARG A 349 -6.51 -9.28 21.39
N PRO A 350 -5.77 -9.15 20.27
CA PRO A 350 -6.13 -8.21 19.21
C PRO A 350 -7.27 -8.69 18.30
N LEU A 351 -7.70 -9.95 18.39
CA LEU A 351 -8.79 -10.47 17.56
C LEU A 351 -10.08 -9.69 17.80
N LYS A 352 -10.59 -9.07 16.74
CA LYS A 352 -11.82 -8.30 16.79
C LYS A 352 -12.51 -8.29 15.43
N GLY A 353 -13.83 -8.51 15.43
CA GLY A 353 -14.68 -8.33 14.27
C GLY A 353 -15.57 -7.10 14.43
N MET A 354 -15.74 -6.33 13.37
CA MET A 354 -16.64 -5.18 13.33
C MET A 354 -17.52 -5.27 12.09
N VAL A 355 -18.84 -5.23 12.26
CA VAL A 355 -19.79 -5.30 11.15
C VAL A 355 -20.61 -4.02 11.10
N VAL A 356 -20.57 -3.33 9.94
CA VAL A 356 -21.24 -2.06 9.70
C VAL A 356 -21.90 -2.06 8.32
N GLY A 357 -23.24 -2.10 8.28
CA GLY A 357 -23.98 -2.12 7.02
C GLY A 357 -23.64 -3.35 6.19
N ASN A 358 -23.05 -3.15 5.01
CA ASN A 358 -22.61 -4.23 4.11
C ASN A 358 -21.11 -4.51 4.19
N ARG A 359 -20.43 -4.07 5.25
CA ARG A 359 -18.99 -4.25 5.46
C ARG A 359 -18.70 -4.99 6.75
N GLY A 360 -17.77 -5.94 6.71
CA GLY A 360 -17.19 -6.60 7.88
C GLY A 360 -15.67 -6.42 7.90
N ASP A 361 -15.12 -5.87 8.97
CA ASP A 361 -13.69 -5.70 9.20
C ASP A 361 -13.23 -6.62 10.32
N PHE A 362 -12.24 -7.47 10.06
CA PHE A 362 -11.74 -8.46 11.00
C PHE A 362 -10.25 -8.24 11.23
N THR A 363 -9.84 -8.20 12.48
CA THR A 363 -8.44 -8.28 12.90
C THR A 363 -8.18 -9.74 13.26
N VAL A 364 -7.27 -10.37 12.53
CA VAL A 364 -7.06 -11.83 12.54
C VAL A 364 -5.66 -12.21 12.98
N GLY A 365 -4.99 -11.35 13.75
CA GLY A 365 -3.68 -11.62 14.35
C GLY A 365 -3.11 -10.39 15.04
N SER A 366 -1.93 -10.52 15.66
CA SER A 366 -1.22 -9.41 16.31
C SER A 366 -0.32 -8.61 15.38
N ALA A 367 0.02 -9.16 14.21
CA ALA A 367 0.88 -8.50 13.23
C ALA A 367 0.22 -7.21 12.68
N PRO A 368 0.95 -6.07 12.66
CA PRO A 368 0.41 -4.82 12.12
C PRO A 368 -0.01 -4.98 10.65
N GLY A 369 -1.32 -4.85 10.40
CA GLY A 369 -1.90 -4.96 9.06
C GLY A 369 -2.61 -6.28 8.77
N HIS A 370 -2.52 -7.28 9.63
CA HIS A 370 -3.19 -8.58 9.48
C HIS A 370 -4.70 -8.45 9.69
N LYS A 371 -5.40 -8.20 8.58
CA LYS A 371 -6.81 -7.85 8.56
C LYS A 371 -7.52 -8.56 7.43
N THR A 372 -8.81 -8.71 7.58
CA THR A 372 -9.67 -9.19 6.51
C THR A 372 -10.88 -8.29 6.39
N VAL A 373 -11.16 -7.86 5.17
CA VAL A 373 -12.28 -6.98 4.86
C VAL A 373 -13.25 -7.72 3.97
N PHE A 374 -14.51 -7.77 4.39
CA PHE A 374 -15.64 -8.30 3.64
C PHE A 374 -16.51 -7.13 3.19
N ILE A 375 -16.80 -7.03 1.90
CA ILE A 375 -17.74 -6.06 1.34
C ILE A 375 -18.79 -6.82 0.54
N LYS A 376 -20.04 -6.78 1.02
CA LYS A 376 -21.16 -7.49 0.41
C LYS A 376 -21.77 -6.68 -0.73
N GLU A 377 -21.88 -7.32 -1.89
CA GLU A 377 -22.43 -6.76 -3.12
C GLU A 377 -23.33 -7.83 -3.76
N ASP A 378 -24.64 -7.59 -3.79
CA ASP A 378 -25.66 -8.40 -4.50
C ASP A 378 -25.46 -9.93 -4.47
N GLY A 379 -25.64 -10.54 -3.30
CA GLY A 379 -25.57 -12.00 -3.12
C GLY A 379 -24.14 -12.57 -3.15
N ARG A 380 -23.13 -11.73 -3.37
CA ARG A 380 -21.71 -12.06 -3.27
C ARG A 380 -21.05 -11.21 -2.20
N VAL A 381 -19.85 -11.62 -1.80
CA VAL A 381 -18.98 -10.84 -0.92
C VAL A 381 -17.58 -10.82 -1.51
N ARG A 382 -17.01 -9.62 -1.59
CA ARG A 382 -15.59 -9.43 -1.90
C ARG A 382 -14.81 -9.51 -0.59
N VAL A 383 -13.80 -10.36 -0.55
CA VAL A 383 -12.93 -10.60 0.59
C VAL A 383 -11.55 -10.07 0.23
N SER A 384 -10.98 -9.23 1.08
CA SER A 384 -9.58 -8.79 0.98
C SER A 384 -8.85 -9.25 2.24
N TYR A 385 -8.04 -10.30 2.13
CA TYR A 385 -7.24 -10.88 3.20
C TYR A 385 -5.81 -10.35 3.11
N TYR A 386 -5.42 -9.50 4.06
CA TYR A 386 -4.14 -8.81 4.08
C TYR A 386 -3.16 -9.60 4.92
N ASP A 387 -2.19 -10.21 4.25
CA ASP A 387 -1.15 -11.04 4.85
C ASP A 387 0.08 -10.97 3.94
N ARG A 388 1.28 -10.87 4.52
CA ARG A 388 2.52 -10.76 3.75
C ARG A 388 3.12 -12.13 3.45
N ASP A 389 2.71 -13.17 4.15
CA ASP A 389 3.24 -14.51 3.99
C ASP A 389 2.56 -15.21 2.80
N GLY A 390 3.33 -15.36 1.72
CA GLY A 390 2.83 -15.83 0.42
C GLY A 390 2.28 -17.25 0.48
N HIS A 391 2.95 -18.15 1.20
CA HIS A 391 2.49 -19.52 1.40
C HIS A 391 1.16 -19.55 2.18
N ILE A 392 1.01 -18.73 3.23
CA ILE A 392 -0.25 -18.62 3.99
C ILE A 392 -1.39 -18.06 3.13
N ARG A 393 -1.11 -17.05 2.29
CA ARG A 393 -2.09 -16.56 1.31
C ARG A 393 -2.51 -17.66 0.33
N GLN A 394 -1.58 -18.50 -0.12
CA GLN A 394 -1.89 -19.64 -0.98
C GLN A 394 -2.79 -20.66 -0.27
N VAL A 395 -2.50 -21.02 0.98
CA VAL A 395 -3.37 -21.90 1.78
C VAL A 395 -4.76 -21.29 1.95
N MET A 396 -4.85 -19.99 2.29
CA MET A 396 -6.13 -19.29 2.40
C MET A 396 -6.91 -19.27 1.07
N SER A 397 -6.21 -19.11 -0.06
CA SER A 397 -6.81 -19.20 -1.39
C SER A 397 -7.47 -20.56 -1.59
N GLU A 398 -6.74 -21.65 -1.33
CA GLU A 398 -7.28 -23.00 -1.47
C GLU A 398 -8.46 -23.27 -0.53
N LEU A 399 -8.40 -22.80 0.72
CA LEU A 399 -9.52 -22.94 1.66
C LEU A 399 -10.76 -22.18 1.19
N PHE A 400 -10.61 -20.95 0.69
CA PHE A 400 -11.72 -20.17 0.16
C PHE A 400 -12.31 -20.78 -1.11
N GLU A 401 -11.47 -21.26 -2.03
CA GLU A 401 -11.93 -21.86 -3.28
C GLU A 401 -12.61 -23.21 -3.05
N ASP A 402 -11.99 -24.13 -2.30
CA ASP A 402 -12.49 -25.50 -2.15
C ASP A 402 -13.67 -25.62 -1.19
N ILE A 403 -13.67 -24.84 -0.10
CA ILE A 403 -14.70 -24.98 0.95
C ILE A 403 -15.85 -24.00 0.73
N ALA A 404 -15.56 -22.77 0.31
CA ALA A 404 -16.55 -21.72 0.12
C ALA A 404 -16.92 -21.44 -1.35
N GLY A 405 -16.28 -22.14 -2.31
CA GLY A 405 -16.57 -21.95 -3.74
C GLY A 405 -16.23 -20.55 -4.23
N CYS A 406 -15.26 -19.89 -3.61
CA CYS A 406 -14.81 -18.57 -3.99
C CYS A 406 -14.01 -18.61 -5.30
N LYS A 407 -13.76 -17.44 -5.87
CA LYS A 407 -12.72 -17.24 -6.88
C LYS A 407 -11.70 -16.28 -6.31
N CYS A 408 -10.45 -16.70 -6.19
CA CYS A 408 -9.41 -15.91 -5.56
C CYS A 408 -8.35 -15.49 -6.57
N GLU A 409 -7.75 -14.33 -6.31
CA GLU A 409 -6.64 -13.77 -7.07
C GLU A 409 -5.62 -13.29 -6.03
N ASP A 410 -4.43 -13.90 -5.99
CA ASP A 410 -3.35 -13.42 -5.13
C ASP A 410 -2.81 -12.12 -5.71
N LYS A 411 -2.78 -11.07 -4.90
CA LYS A 411 -2.26 -9.75 -5.24
C LYS A 411 -1.09 -9.43 -4.34
N TYR A 412 -0.31 -8.44 -4.74
CA TYR A 412 0.84 -8.01 -3.97
C TYR A 412 0.42 -7.60 -2.53
N GLU A 413 0.82 -8.40 -1.53
CA GLU A 413 0.53 -8.27 -0.09
C GLU A 413 -0.92 -8.55 0.37
N PHE A 414 -1.81 -9.06 -0.50
CA PHE A 414 -3.15 -9.48 -0.07
C PHE A 414 -3.81 -10.43 -1.07
N LEU A 415 -4.64 -11.32 -0.54
CA LEU A 415 -5.49 -12.20 -1.32
C LEU A 415 -6.86 -11.55 -1.52
N GLU A 416 -7.31 -11.43 -2.77
CA GLU A 416 -8.66 -10.94 -3.09
C GLU A 416 -9.54 -12.08 -3.59
N CYS A 417 -10.65 -12.34 -2.89
CA CYS A 417 -11.61 -13.38 -3.27
C CYS A 417 -13.01 -12.82 -3.52
N SER A 418 -13.74 -13.42 -4.45
CA SER A 418 -15.17 -13.21 -4.65
C SER A 418 -15.95 -14.47 -4.29
N CYS A 419 -16.65 -14.42 -3.16
CA CYS A 419 -17.38 -15.56 -2.60
C CYS A 419 -18.89 -15.36 -2.72
N LYS A 420 -19.65 -16.47 -2.71
CA LYS A 420 -21.10 -16.43 -2.52
C LYS A 420 -21.41 -16.09 -1.06
N LEU A 421 -22.40 -15.23 -0.82
CA LEU A 421 -22.92 -14.95 0.53
C LEU A 421 -24.42 -14.70 0.44
N THR A 422 -25.16 -15.78 0.28
CA THR A 422 -26.61 -15.77 0.05
C THR A 422 -27.40 -16.40 1.19
N ASP A 423 -26.77 -17.28 1.96
CA ASP A 423 -27.39 -17.99 3.07
C ASP A 423 -26.45 -18.10 4.29
N ARG A 424 -26.98 -18.67 5.37
CA ARG A 424 -26.27 -18.85 6.65
C ARG A 424 -25.09 -19.81 6.51
N GLU A 425 -25.18 -20.81 5.64
CA GLU A 425 -24.13 -21.81 5.46
C GLU A 425 -22.90 -21.20 4.77
N ASP A 426 -23.12 -20.34 3.78
CA ASP A 426 -22.07 -19.51 3.17
C ASP A 426 -21.33 -18.69 4.25
N ALA A 427 -22.07 -18.06 5.17
CA ALA A 427 -21.50 -17.25 6.25
C ALA A 427 -20.67 -18.08 7.26
N ILE A 428 -21.16 -19.27 7.61
CA ILE A 428 -20.46 -20.20 8.52
C ILE A 428 -19.13 -20.67 7.91
N ARG A 429 -19.13 -21.07 6.63
CA ARG A 429 -17.92 -21.51 5.92
C ARG A 429 -16.85 -20.43 5.94
N LEU A 430 -17.20 -19.21 5.55
CA LEU A 430 -16.27 -18.08 5.51
C LEU A 430 -15.73 -17.74 6.91
N GLY A 431 -16.60 -17.76 7.94
CA GLY A 431 -16.17 -17.53 9.32
C GLY A 431 -15.22 -18.61 9.85
N ALA A 432 -15.46 -19.87 9.52
CA ALA A 432 -14.61 -21.00 9.90
C ALA A 432 -13.22 -20.91 9.24
N ILE A 433 -13.16 -20.66 7.93
CA ILE A 433 -11.90 -20.46 7.20
C ILE A 433 -11.10 -19.32 7.84
N LEU A 434 -11.75 -18.18 8.08
CA LEU A 434 -11.09 -17.00 8.65
C LEU A 434 -10.49 -17.24 10.05
N SER A 435 -11.06 -18.17 10.81
CA SER A 435 -10.56 -18.51 12.15
C SER A 435 -9.22 -19.26 12.14
N ARG A 436 -8.73 -19.67 10.96
CA ARG A 436 -7.47 -20.38 10.81
C ARG A 436 -6.28 -19.48 10.56
N ALA A 437 -6.52 -18.29 10.02
CA ALA A 437 -5.50 -17.31 9.60
C ALA A 437 -4.27 -17.29 10.52
N THR A 438 -4.44 -16.92 11.80
CA THR A 438 -3.33 -16.83 12.77
C THR A 438 -2.76 -18.17 13.22
N THR A 439 -3.60 -19.21 13.27
CA THR A 439 -3.15 -20.53 13.76
C THR A 439 -2.38 -21.30 12.71
N MET A 440 -2.50 -20.92 11.44
CA MET A 440 -1.72 -21.52 10.35
C MET A 440 -0.28 -21.05 10.41
N ASP A 441 -0.01 -19.76 10.68
CA ASP A 441 1.34 -19.24 10.90
C ASP A 441 2.09 -20.08 11.96
N ILE A 442 1.45 -20.28 13.12
CA ILE A 442 2.05 -21.02 14.24
C ILE A 442 2.29 -22.49 13.91
N ARG A 443 1.43 -23.12 13.10
CA ARG A 443 1.52 -24.56 12.82
C ARG A 443 2.41 -24.87 11.65
N TYR A 444 2.40 -24.02 10.63
CA TYR A 444 3.32 -24.11 9.52
C TYR A 444 4.77 -24.04 10.03
N ASP A 445 5.09 -23.06 10.89
CA ASP A 445 6.41 -22.94 11.53
C ASP A 445 6.78 -24.17 12.41
N ASN A 446 5.81 -24.79 13.09
CA ASN A 446 6.05 -25.96 13.95
C ASN A 446 6.20 -27.26 13.16
N GLU A 447 5.48 -27.43 12.06
CA GLU A 447 5.56 -28.61 11.21
C GLU A 447 6.74 -28.55 10.23
N GLU A 448 7.11 -27.36 9.73
CA GLU A 448 8.35 -27.16 8.98
C GLU A 448 9.59 -27.51 9.83
N ALA A 449 9.51 -27.32 11.15
CA ALA A 449 10.55 -27.73 12.08
C ALA A 449 10.65 -29.25 12.30
N CYS A 450 9.69 -30.06 11.82
CA CYS A 450 9.72 -31.52 11.93
C CYS A 450 10.38 -32.14 10.68
N GLU A 451 11.51 -32.84 10.86
CA GLU A 451 12.32 -33.50 9.80
C GLU A 451 11.61 -34.69 9.08
N GLU A 452 10.28 -34.72 8.98
CA GLU A 452 9.52 -35.88 8.46
C GLU A 452 9.28 -35.86 6.94
N TYR A 453 9.47 -34.73 6.26
CA TYR A 453 9.21 -34.59 4.82
C TYR A 453 10.51 -34.43 4.01
N GLU A 454 10.64 -35.19 2.92
CA GLU A 454 11.80 -35.11 2.00
C GLU A 454 11.67 -33.95 0.98
N ASP A 455 10.47 -33.40 0.79
CA ASP A 455 10.12 -32.38 -0.20
C ASP A 455 9.12 -31.33 0.35
N GLU A 456 9.37 -30.06 0.06
CA GLU A 456 8.57 -28.90 0.50
C GLU A 456 7.18 -28.87 -0.16
N GLU A 457 7.07 -29.36 -1.41
CA GLU A 457 5.79 -29.43 -2.11
C GLU A 457 4.86 -30.51 -1.52
N GLU A 458 5.43 -31.64 -1.10
CA GLU A 458 4.69 -32.71 -0.41
C GLU A 458 4.20 -32.25 0.96
N PHE A 459 5.06 -31.56 1.73
CA PHE A 459 4.70 -30.94 3.00
C PHE A 459 3.53 -29.96 2.83
N PHE A 460 3.65 -29.02 1.89
CA PHE A 460 2.62 -28.00 1.66
C PHE A 460 1.25 -28.64 1.31
N LYS A 461 1.24 -29.67 0.46
CA LYS A 461 -0.01 -30.38 0.10
C LYS A 461 -0.66 -31.07 1.28
N GLU A 462 0.12 -31.71 2.14
CA GLU A 462 -0.42 -32.39 3.32
C GLU A 462 -0.90 -31.36 4.35
N PHE A 463 -0.15 -30.27 4.58
CA PHE A 463 -0.57 -29.15 5.44
C PHE A 463 -1.93 -28.57 5.01
N VAL A 464 -2.08 -28.26 3.71
CA VAL A 464 -3.34 -27.74 3.17
C VAL A 464 -4.49 -28.73 3.37
N LYS A 465 -4.23 -30.02 3.20
CA LYS A 465 -5.24 -31.06 3.41
C LYS A 465 -5.67 -31.14 4.88
N GLU A 466 -4.73 -31.08 5.82
CA GLU A 466 -5.04 -31.04 7.25
C GLU A 466 -5.86 -29.79 7.63
N GLU A 467 -5.51 -28.62 7.07
CA GLU A 467 -6.29 -27.40 7.25
C GLU A 467 -7.71 -27.53 6.73
N LYS A 468 -7.89 -28.14 5.55
CA LYS A 468 -9.22 -28.41 4.98
C LYS A 468 -10.03 -29.30 5.92
N GLU A 469 -9.45 -30.37 6.45
CA GLU A 469 -10.13 -31.26 7.39
C GLU A 469 -10.54 -30.54 8.67
N ASP A 470 -9.66 -29.70 9.22
CA ASP A 470 -9.92 -28.96 10.45
C ASP A 470 -10.99 -27.89 10.28
N VAL A 471 -10.98 -27.14 9.17
CA VAL A 471 -12.05 -26.20 8.84
C VAL A 471 -13.38 -26.93 8.72
N LEU A 472 -13.42 -28.09 8.06
CA LEU A 472 -14.65 -28.90 7.95
C LEU A 472 -15.14 -29.41 9.31
N LYS A 473 -14.23 -29.82 10.21
CA LYS A 473 -14.58 -30.17 11.60
C LYS A 473 -15.14 -28.96 12.35
N LEU A 474 -14.57 -27.78 12.17
CA LEU A 474 -15.05 -26.54 12.79
C LEU A 474 -16.45 -26.15 12.29
N ILE A 475 -16.68 -26.20 10.97
CA ILE A 475 -17.99 -25.96 10.36
C ILE A 475 -19.06 -26.84 11.01
N ASN A 476 -18.79 -28.14 11.18
CA ASN A 476 -19.71 -29.08 11.83
C ASN A 476 -19.98 -28.77 13.31
N LYS A 477 -19.03 -28.15 14.03
CA LYS A 477 -19.18 -27.79 15.44
C LYS A 477 -19.98 -26.50 15.64
N ILE A 478 -19.90 -25.56 14.70
CA ILE A 478 -20.46 -24.20 14.86
C ILE A 478 -21.77 -23.96 14.08
N SER A 479 -22.11 -24.86 13.15
CA SER A 479 -23.38 -24.86 12.38
C SER A 479 -24.59 -25.03 13.28
#